data_AF-A0A352S062-F1
#
_entry.id   AF-A0A352S062-F1
#
_cell.length_a   1.000
_cell.length_b   1.000
_cell.length_c   1.000
_cell.angle_alpha   90.00
_cell.angle_beta   90.00
_cell.angle_gamma   90.00
#
_symmetry.space_group_name_H-M   'P 1'
#
loop_
_entity.id
_entity.type
_entity.pdbx_description
1 polymer ?
#
loop_
_entity_poly.entity_id
_entity_poly.type
_entity_poly.pdbx_seq_one_letter_code
_entity_poly.pdbx_strand_id
1 'polypeptide(L)'
;ADDYWLGELTRQSGWKTVLSDVVVETDVTETSLRALWRHELRWLRTIRSLNAPGFFFTFLTCTWPMLVLGCLLAPHLPVLAIALVGALARSVTAGSIGAALRAPLRDALLLVEWAAALGGGRVHWRGHVMTTTDAPPNHSTPQPGSRPALPKPLYSTTPHAQDSPR
;
A
#
# COMPACT_ATOMS: atom_id res chain seq x y z
N ALA A 1 -9.55 1.86 -7.94
CA ALA A 1 -10.20 0.68 -7.34
C ALA A 1 -11.43 1.13 -6.55
N ASP A 2 -12.36 0.22 -6.27
CA ASP A 2 -13.68 0.54 -5.71
C ASP A 2 -13.59 1.06 -4.26
N ASP A 3 -12.65 0.51 -3.49
CA ASP A 3 -12.31 0.91 -2.12
C ASP A 3 -11.85 2.37 -2.02
N TYR A 4 -10.97 2.80 -2.94
CA TYR A 4 -10.54 4.20 -3.04
C TYR A 4 -11.73 5.12 -3.27
N TRP A 5 -12.61 4.78 -4.23
CA TRP A 5 -13.77 5.62 -4.56
C TRP A 5 -14.79 5.67 -3.42
N LEU A 6 -15.00 4.57 -2.69
CA LEU A 6 -15.84 4.55 -1.50
C LEU A 6 -15.30 5.53 -0.43
N GLY A 7 -13.99 5.51 -0.18
CA GLY A 7 -13.33 6.46 0.72
C GLY A 7 -13.40 7.90 0.24
N GLU A 8 -13.19 8.12 -1.06
CA GLU A 8 -13.20 9.46 -1.65
C GLU A 8 -14.60 10.09 -1.62
N LEU A 9 -15.64 9.34 -1.98
CA LEU A 9 -17.02 9.81 -1.96
C LEU A 9 -17.52 10.09 -0.53
N THR A 10 -17.12 9.27 0.44
CA THR A 10 -17.47 9.51 1.86
C THR A 10 -16.80 10.77 2.39
N ARG A 11 -15.52 11.00 2.05
CA ARG A 11 -14.78 12.22 2.39
C ARG A 11 -15.39 13.47 1.76
N GLN A 12 -15.74 13.41 0.47
CA GLN A 12 -16.43 14.49 -0.24
C GLN A 12 -17.79 14.82 0.39
N SER A 13 -18.46 13.81 0.97
CA SER A 13 -19.73 13.96 1.69
C SER A 13 -19.57 14.47 3.14
N GLY A 14 -18.36 14.87 3.56
CA GLY A 14 -18.09 15.42 4.89
C GLY A 14 -18.00 14.39 6.02
N TRP A 15 -17.94 13.09 5.69
CA TRP A 15 -17.72 12.05 6.70
C TRP A 15 -16.25 11.99 7.11
N LYS A 16 -16.00 11.70 8.40
CA LYS A 16 -14.67 11.48 8.93
C LYS A 16 -14.29 10.00 8.78
N THR A 17 -13.11 9.74 8.22
CA THR A 17 -12.48 8.42 8.25
C THR A 17 -11.86 8.20 9.63
N VAL A 18 -12.21 7.10 10.29
CA VAL A 18 -11.64 6.67 11.57
C VAL A 18 -11.02 5.29 11.41
N LEU A 19 -9.94 5.01 12.12
CA LEU A 19 -9.29 3.70 12.14
C LEU A 19 -10.00 2.80 13.16
N SER A 20 -10.20 1.52 12.83
CA SER A 20 -10.70 0.53 13.80
C SER A 20 -9.58 0.15 14.78
N ASP A 21 -9.94 -0.08 16.05
CA ASP A 21 -9.00 -0.59 17.06
C ASP A 21 -8.67 -2.08 16.86
N VAL A 22 -9.33 -2.75 15.91
CA VAL A 22 -9.08 -4.16 15.58
C VAL A 22 -7.93 -4.27 14.60
N VAL A 23 -6.88 -4.99 15.00
CA VAL A 23 -5.78 -5.35 14.10
C VAL A 23 -6.21 -6.56 13.27
N VAL A 24 -6.21 -6.39 11.95
CA VAL A 24 -6.47 -7.48 10.99
C VAL A 24 -5.16 -8.01 10.44
N GLU A 25 -5.05 -9.32 10.36
CA GLU A 25 -3.93 -9.98 9.69
C GLU A 25 -4.19 -10.06 8.19
N THR A 26 -3.13 -9.94 7.39
CA THR A 26 -3.19 -10.14 5.94
C THR A 26 -2.87 -11.59 5.64
N ASP A 27 -3.86 -12.32 5.13
CA ASP A 27 -3.67 -13.67 4.63
C ASP A 27 -3.26 -13.64 3.14
N VAL A 28 -2.16 -14.32 2.81
CA VAL A 28 -1.65 -14.43 1.43
C VAL A 28 -2.13 -15.75 0.85
N THR A 29 -3.22 -15.68 0.09
CA THR A 29 -3.91 -16.86 -0.44
C THR A 29 -3.29 -17.40 -1.74
N GLU A 30 -2.35 -16.66 -2.35
CA GLU A 30 -1.73 -17.04 -3.61
C GLU A 30 -0.83 -18.28 -3.48
N THR A 31 -1.20 -19.33 -4.21
CA THR A 31 -0.48 -20.62 -4.17
C THR A 31 0.77 -20.69 -5.05
N SER A 32 1.13 -19.60 -5.75
CA SER A 32 2.33 -19.55 -6.60
C SER A 32 2.88 -18.14 -6.77
N LEU A 33 4.19 -18.02 -7.01
CA LEU A 33 4.86 -16.74 -7.29
C LEU A 33 4.24 -16.01 -8.49
N ARG A 34 3.78 -16.76 -9.50
CA ARG A 34 3.14 -16.15 -10.68
C ARG A 34 1.77 -15.58 -10.36
N ALA A 35 1.03 -16.18 -9.43
CA ALA A 35 -0.23 -15.64 -8.94
C ALA A 35 0.01 -14.37 -8.12
N LEU A 36 0.97 -14.42 -7.19
CA LEU A 36 1.38 -13.26 -6.38
C LEU A 36 1.83 -12.09 -7.26
N TRP A 37 2.72 -12.33 -8.22
CA TRP A 37 3.21 -11.33 -9.16
C TRP A 37 2.08 -10.62 -9.91
N ARG A 38 1.07 -11.37 -10.39
CA ARG A 38 -0.09 -10.76 -11.08
C ARG A 38 -0.94 -9.93 -10.14
N HIS A 39 -1.08 -10.37 -8.89
CA HIS A 39 -1.82 -9.66 -7.86
C HIS A 39 -1.13 -8.32 -7.54
N GLU A 40 0.15 -8.36 -7.19
CA GLU A 40 0.96 -7.20 -6.83
C GLU A 40 1.04 -6.21 -7.99
N LEU A 41 1.29 -6.69 -9.21
CA LEU A 41 1.35 -5.84 -10.39
C LEU A 41 0.02 -5.13 -10.69
N ARG A 42 -1.11 -5.80 -10.43
CA ARG A 42 -2.44 -5.17 -10.50
C ARG A 42 -2.59 -4.08 -9.44
N TRP A 43 -2.17 -4.34 -8.21
CA TRP A 43 -2.21 -3.35 -7.12
C TRP A 43 -1.35 -2.13 -7.44
N LEU A 44 -0.10 -2.32 -7.84
CA LEU A 44 0.80 -1.22 -8.19
C LEU A 44 0.29 -0.39 -9.35
N ARG A 45 -0.27 -1.00 -10.41
CA ARG A 45 -0.92 -0.26 -11.51
C ARG A 45 -2.13 0.53 -11.04
N THR A 46 -2.88 0.00 -10.08
CA THR A 46 -4.01 0.70 -9.47
C THR A 46 -3.51 1.93 -8.70
N ILE A 47 -2.49 1.79 -7.86
CA ILE A 47 -1.89 2.92 -7.13
C ILE A 47 -1.37 3.98 -8.10
N ARG A 48 -0.68 3.55 -9.17
CA ARG A 48 -0.19 4.43 -10.24
C ARG A 48 -1.31 5.24 -10.90
N SER A 49 -2.47 4.62 -11.15
CA SER A 49 -3.62 5.33 -11.74
C SER A 49 -4.29 6.34 -10.82
N LEU A 50 -4.15 6.16 -9.51
CA LEU A 50 -4.72 7.06 -8.51
C LEU A 50 -3.81 8.26 -8.26
N ASN A 51 -2.49 8.05 -8.25
CA ASN A 51 -1.51 9.10 -8.04
C ASN A 51 -0.19 8.75 -8.77
N ALA A 52 -0.12 9.04 -10.07
CA ALA A 52 1.05 8.72 -10.88
C ALA A 52 2.36 9.39 -10.37
N PRO A 53 2.38 10.69 -10.00
CA PRO A 53 3.58 11.30 -9.43
C PRO A 53 4.02 10.63 -8.12
N GLY A 54 3.09 10.38 -7.20
CA GLY A 54 3.40 9.72 -5.93
C GLY A 54 3.91 8.28 -6.14
N PHE A 55 3.29 7.55 -7.06
CA PHE A 55 3.75 6.22 -7.45
C PHE A 55 5.17 6.24 -8.04
N PHE A 56 5.46 7.22 -8.90
CA PHE A 56 6.78 7.35 -9.50
C PHE A 56 7.87 7.47 -8.43
N PHE A 57 7.69 8.27 -7.38
CA PHE A 57 8.70 8.41 -6.32
C PHE A 57 8.73 7.25 -5.31
N THR A 58 7.85 6.26 -5.42
CA THR A 58 7.79 5.15 -4.46
C THR A 58 9.04 4.27 -4.49
N PHE A 59 9.80 4.21 -5.60
CA PHE A 59 11.07 3.45 -5.63
C PHE A 59 12.09 3.92 -4.60
N LEU A 60 12.03 5.17 -4.15
CA LEU A 60 12.90 5.72 -3.10
C LEU A 60 12.71 4.99 -1.76
N THR A 61 11.58 4.32 -1.57
CA THR A 61 11.29 3.53 -0.36
C THR A 61 11.90 2.12 -0.39
N CYS A 62 12.42 1.67 -1.54
CA CYS A 62 13.13 0.39 -1.67
C CYS A 62 14.51 0.52 -1.01
N THR A 63 14.57 0.21 0.29
CA THR A 63 15.70 0.59 1.16
C THR A 63 17.02 0.02 0.66
N TRP A 64 17.14 -1.31 0.52
CA TRP A 64 18.39 -1.93 0.10
C TRP A 64 18.91 -1.46 -1.27
N PRO A 65 18.09 -1.39 -2.34
CA PRO A 65 18.53 -0.81 -3.60
C PRO A 65 19.04 0.62 -3.49
N MET A 66 18.39 1.48 -2.70
CA MET A 66 18.83 2.87 -2.52
C MET A 66 20.14 2.98 -1.73
N LEU A 67 20.34 2.12 -0.73
CA LEU A 67 21.61 2.05 0.01
C LEU A 67 22.77 1.64 -0.91
N VAL A 68 22.57 0.59 -1.71
CA VAL A 68 23.58 0.13 -2.68
C VAL A 68 23.88 1.22 -3.70
N LEU A 69 22.85 1.86 -4.25
CA LEU A 69 23.00 2.94 -5.21
C LEU A 69 23.80 4.12 -4.63
N GLY A 70 23.50 4.53 -3.39
CA GLY A 70 24.24 5.59 -2.70
C GLY A 70 25.74 5.25 -2.55
N CYS A 71 26.04 4.03 -2.10
CA CYS A 71 27.43 3.57 -1.97
C CYS A 71 28.17 3.50 -3.32
N LEU A 72 27.48 3.12 -4.41
CA LEU A 72 28.07 3.04 -5.75
C LEU A 72 28.34 4.44 -6.34
N LEU A 73 27.43 5.40 -6.12
CA LEU A 73 27.56 6.76 -6.64
C LEU A 73 28.56 7.61 -5.84
N ALA A 74 28.70 7.35 -4.54
CA ALA A 74 29.52 8.15 -3.63
C ALA A 74 30.19 7.29 -2.54
N PRO A 75 31.27 6.55 -2.85
CA PRO A 75 31.89 5.57 -1.94
C PRO A 75 32.79 6.24 -0.88
N HIS A 76 32.33 7.29 -0.22
CA HIS A 76 33.07 7.98 0.85
C HIS A 76 32.56 7.56 2.24
N LEU A 77 33.44 7.66 3.25
CA LEU A 77 33.16 7.21 4.62
C LEU A 77 31.80 7.67 5.19
N PRO A 78 31.38 8.95 5.04
CA PRO A 78 30.07 9.38 5.51
C PRO A 78 28.89 8.63 4.88
N VAL A 79 28.92 8.35 3.57
CA VAL A 79 27.84 7.62 2.88
C VAL A 79 27.82 6.16 3.32
N LEU A 80 29.00 5.53 3.45
CA LEU A 80 29.10 4.17 3.95
C LEU A 80 28.56 4.05 5.39
N ALA A 81 28.85 5.04 6.25
CA ALA A 81 28.34 5.09 7.61
C ALA A 81 26.80 5.23 7.64
N ILE A 82 26.23 6.15 6.84
CA ILE A 82 24.78 6.30 6.71
C ILE A 82 24.13 5.02 6.18
N ALA A 83 24.74 4.38 5.18
CA ALA A 83 24.24 3.15 4.60
C ALA A 83 24.26 1.99 5.61
N LEU A 84 25.31 1.88 6.42
CA LEU A 84 25.40 0.90 7.50
C LEU A 84 24.30 1.12 8.55
N VAL A 85 24.08 2.37 8.98
CA VAL A 85 23.00 2.72 9.92
C VAL A 85 21.63 2.38 9.34
N GLY A 86 21.39 2.71 8.07
CA GLY A 86 20.16 2.38 7.37
C GLY A 86 19.92 0.87 7.26
N ALA A 87 20.96 0.10 6.90
CA ALA A 87 20.88 -1.36 6.83
C ALA A 87 20.58 -1.98 8.20
N LEU A 88 21.19 -1.46 9.27
CA LEU A 88 20.93 -1.93 10.63
C LEU A 88 19.50 -1.60 11.07
N ALA A 89 19.03 -0.37 10.86
CA ALA A 89 17.65 0.02 11.17
C ALA A 89 16.62 -0.85 10.43
N ARG A 90 16.88 -1.12 9.14
CA ARG A 90 16.04 -2.01 8.32
C ARG A 90 16.05 -3.46 8.81
N SER A 91 17.16 -3.91 9.39
CA SER A 91 17.31 -5.26 9.95
C SER A 91 16.60 -5.40 11.29
N VAL A 92 16.69 -4.40 12.17
CA VAL A 92 15.99 -4.37 13.47
C VAL A 92 14.47 -4.37 13.26
N THR A 93 13.97 -3.56 12.31
CA THR A 93 12.54 -3.50 11.98
C THR A 93 12.01 -4.77 11.32
N ALA A 94 12.86 -5.68 10.85
CA ALA A 94 12.43 -6.94 10.25
C ALA A 94 11.90 -7.96 11.27
N GLY A 95 12.12 -7.76 12.58
CA GLY A 95 11.57 -8.57 13.67
C GLY A 95 12.19 -9.96 13.85
N SER A 96 13.00 -10.44 12.90
CA SER A 96 13.80 -11.67 13.04
C SER A 96 15.03 -11.65 12.14
N ILE A 97 16.05 -12.44 12.51
CA ILE A 97 17.27 -12.60 11.70
C ILE A 97 16.93 -13.14 10.31
N GLY A 98 16.05 -14.14 10.22
CA GLY A 98 15.63 -14.71 8.94
C GLY A 98 14.89 -13.70 8.05
N ALA A 99 14.10 -12.79 8.63
CA ALA A 99 13.48 -11.70 7.86
C ALA A 99 14.49 -10.63 7.45
N ALA A 100 15.46 -10.30 8.31
CA ALA A 100 16.54 -9.35 7.98
C ALA A 100 17.40 -9.86 6.81
N LEU A 101 17.77 -11.14 6.81
CA LEU A 101 18.54 -11.76 5.72
C LEU A 101 17.77 -11.80 4.39
N ARG A 102 16.43 -11.86 4.43
CA ARG A 102 15.56 -11.82 3.24
C ARG A 102 15.20 -10.40 2.80
N ALA A 103 15.47 -9.38 3.62
CA ALA A 103 15.11 -8.00 3.33
C ALA A 103 15.74 -7.46 2.02
N PRO A 104 17.02 -7.73 1.69
CA PRO A 104 17.58 -7.29 0.40
C PRO A 104 16.84 -7.87 -0.79
N LEU A 105 16.52 -9.17 -0.74
CA LEU A 105 15.77 -9.85 -1.82
C LEU A 105 14.36 -9.27 -1.94
N ARG A 106 13.66 -9.08 -0.82
CA ARG A 106 12.32 -8.47 -0.80
C ARG A 106 12.35 -7.08 -1.43
N ASP A 107 13.24 -6.21 -0.96
CA ASP A 107 13.33 -4.83 -1.42
C ASP A 107 13.73 -4.75 -2.92
N ALA A 108 14.56 -5.68 -3.39
CA ALA A 108 14.87 -5.81 -4.81
C ALA A 108 13.65 -6.25 -5.63
N LEU A 109 12.88 -7.25 -5.16
CA LEU A 109 11.64 -7.68 -5.83
C LEU A 109 10.62 -6.54 -5.91
N LEU A 110 10.46 -5.76 -4.84
CA LEU A 110 9.60 -4.57 -4.83
C LEU A 110 10.04 -3.54 -5.89
N LEU A 111 11.34 -3.32 -6.06
CA LEU A 111 11.85 -2.43 -7.09
C LEU A 111 11.56 -2.95 -8.51
N VAL A 112 11.71 -4.27 -8.73
CA VAL A 112 11.40 -4.89 -10.02
C VAL A 112 9.89 -4.82 -10.31
N GLU A 113 9.03 -5.05 -9.32
CA GLU A 113 7.57 -4.92 -9.46
C GLU A 113 7.17 -3.46 -9.75
N TRP A 114 7.77 -2.49 -9.05
CA TRP A 114 7.58 -1.07 -9.33
C TRP A 114 7.95 -0.74 -10.79
N ALA A 115 9.12 -1.19 -11.25
CA ALA A 115 9.55 -0.96 -12.63
C ALA A 115 8.61 -1.64 -13.64
N ALA A 116 8.15 -2.86 -13.36
CA ALA A 116 7.19 -3.57 -14.19
C ALA A 116 5.81 -2.88 -14.22
N ALA A 117 5.42 -2.23 -13.12
CA ALA A 117 4.14 -1.54 -12.99
C ALA A 117 4.10 -0.18 -13.71
N LEU A 118 5.25 0.46 -13.94
CA LEU A 118 5.37 1.60 -14.86
C LEU A 118 4.93 1.21 -16.28
N GLY A 119 5.18 -0.06 -16.65
CA GLY A 119 4.77 -0.64 -17.92
C GLY A 119 3.35 -1.21 -17.90
N GLY A 120 2.59 -0.88 -18.95
CA GLY A 120 1.31 -1.50 -19.25
C GLY A 120 0.13 -0.97 -18.43
N GLY A 121 -1.02 -0.86 -19.08
CA GLY A 121 -2.29 -0.45 -18.48
C GLY A 121 -3.28 -1.59 -18.29
N ARG A 122 -2.94 -2.86 -18.56
CA ARG A 122 -3.94 -3.94 -18.48
C ARG A 122 -3.99 -4.56 -17.08
N VAL A 123 -5.20 -4.67 -16.55
CA VAL A 123 -5.52 -5.28 -15.27
C VAL A 123 -6.61 -6.32 -15.45
N HIS A 124 -6.44 -7.51 -14.87
CA HIS A 124 -7.50 -8.52 -14.80
C HIS A 124 -8.35 -8.27 -13.55
N TRP A 125 -9.66 -8.14 -13.73
CA TRP A 125 -10.63 -7.96 -12.65
C TRP A 125 -11.87 -8.80 -12.91
N ARG A 126 -12.19 -9.73 -12.00
CA ARG A 126 -13.39 -10.61 -12.07
C ARG A 126 -13.61 -11.26 -13.44
N GLY A 127 -12.54 -11.74 -14.08
CA GLY A 127 -12.60 -12.38 -15.40
C GLY A 127 -12.56 -11.40 -16.60
N HIS A 128 -12.61 -10.09 -16.37
CA HIS A 128 -12.50 -9.07 -17.40
C HIS A 128 -11.10 -8.46 -17.44
N VAL A 129 -10.65 -8.07 -18.63
CA VAL A 129 -9.43 -7.26 -18.82
C VAL A 129 -9.83 -5.80 -18.94
N MET A 130 -9.38 -4.98 -18.01
CA MET A 130 -9.63 -3.55 -17.99
C MET A 130 -8.33 -2.81 -18.33
N THR A 131 -8.45 -1.70 -19.05
CA THR A 131 -7.35 -0.77 -19.27
C THR A 131 -7.41 0.34 -18.23
N THR A 132 -6.34 0.49 -17.47
CA THR A 132 -6.09 1.54 -16.51
C THR A 132 -5.72 2.82 -17.26
N THR A 133 -6.47 3.89 -17.02
CA THR A 133 -6.16 5.24 -17.49
C THR A 133 -5.48 6.00 -16.37
N ASP A 134 -4.36 6.65 -16.66
CA ASP A 134 -3.54 7.37 -15.65
C ASP A 134 -4.08 8.76 -15.28
N ALA A 135 -5.35 9.03 -15.62
CA ALA A 135 -6.02 10.27 -15.32
C ALA A 135 -7.36 9.95 -14.63
N PRO A 136 -7.61 10.51 -13.43
CA PRO A 136 -8.93 10.40 -12.82
C PRO A 136 -9.97 11.07 -13.75
N PRO A 137 -11.19 10.53 -13.87
CA PRO A 137 -12.24 11.21 -14.61
C PRO A 137 -12.49 12.58 -13.97
N ASN A 138 -12.71 13.59 -14.81
CA ASN A 138 -12.98 14.94 -14.35
C ASN A 138 -14.38 14.99 -13.72
N HIS A 139 -14.50 14.61 -12.45
CA HIS A 139 -15.74 14.70 -11.70
C HIS A 139 -15.86 16.12 -11.14
N SER A 140 -16.86 16.87 -11.63
CA SER A 140 -17.28 18.11 -11.01
C SER A 140 -17.61 17.86 -9.55
N THR A 141 -16.88 18.51 -8.64
CA THR A 141 -17.13 18.45 -7.20
C THR A 141 -18.57 18.87 -6.94
N PRO A 142 -19.43 18.00 -6.38
CA PRO A 142 -20.75 18.43 -5.94
C PRO A 142 -20.57 19.56 -4.92
N GLN A 143 -21.38 20.62 -5.02
CA GLN A 143 -21.47 21.62 -3.96
C GLN A 143 -21.65 20.90 -2.61
N PRO A 144 -21.10 21.40 -1.49
CA PRO A 144 -21.27 20.81 -0.17
C PRO A 144 -22.74 20.91 0.26
N GLY A 145 -23.57 20.01 -0.27
CA GLY A 145 -24.96 19.80 0.09
C GLY A 145 -25.00 18.93 1.32
N SER A 146 -25.72 19.42 2.34
CA SER A 146 -26.16 18.75 3.57
C SER A 146 -25.76 17.28 3.73
N ARG A 147 -24.94 17.01 4.76
CA ARG A 147 -24.60 15.67 5.26
C ARG A 147 -25.81 14.72 5.19
N PRO A 148 -25.74 13.60 4.44
CA PRO A 148 -26.82 12.60 4.43
C PRO A 148 -27.07 12.07 5.84
N ALA A 149 -28.32 11.80 6.21
CA ALA A 149 -28.61 11.16 7.48
C ALA A 149 -28.01 9.75 7.52
N LEU A 150 -27.39 9.37 8.63
CA LEU A 150 -26.92 7.99 8.84
C LEU A 150 -28.11 7.03 8.77
N PRO A 151 -28.04 5.95 7.98
CA PRO A 151 -28.95 4.82 8.13
C PRO A 151 -28.88 4.31 9.57
N LYS A 152 -30.01 3.89 10.14
CA LYS A 152 -30.02 3.24 11.46
C LYS A 152 -29.09 2.02 11.43
N PRO A 153 -28.20 1.83 12.42
CA PRO A 153 -27.30 0.68 12.44
C PRO A 153 -28.09 -0.62 12.45
N LEU A 154 -27.68 -1.57 11.60
CA LEU A 154 -28.30 -2.91 11.49
C LEU A 154 -27.93 -3.84 12.65
N TYR A 155 -27.00 -3.45 13.51
CA TYR A 155 -26.56 -4.22 14.66
C TYR A 155 -26.85 -3.46 15.95
N SER A 156 -27.58 -4.09 16.87
CA SER A 156 -27.71 -3.62 18.24
C SER A 156 -26.36 -3.84 18.94
N THR A 157 -25.69 -2.75 19.34
CA THR A 157 -24.63 -2.82 20.34
C THR A 157 -25.26 -3.10 21.70
N THR A 158 -25.68 -4.34 21.94
CA THR A 158 -25.96 -4.81 23.28
C THR A 158 -24.60 -5.03 23.94
N PRO A 159 -24.22 -4.26 24.99
CA PRO A 159 -22.96 -4.52 25.67
C PRO A 159 -23.02 -5.91 26.29
N HIS A 160 -22.11 -6.80 25.89
CA HIS A 160 -21.84 -8.01 26.65
C HIS A 160 -21.33 -7.57 28.02
N ALA A 161 -22.12 -7.85 29.06
CA ALA A 161 -21.72 -7.64 30.43
C ALA A 161 -20.39 -8.39 30.67
N GLN A 162 -19.35 -7.66 31.04
CA GLN A 162 -18.11 -8.25 31.53
C GLN A 162 -18.45 -9.00 32.82
N ASP A 163 -18.32 -10.32 32.80
CA ASP A 163 -18.32 -11.15 34.00
C ASP A 163 -17.22 -10.65 34.95
N SER A 164 -17.63 -10.20 36.13
CA SER A 164 -16.74 -9.80 37.21
C SER A 164 -16.11 -11.04 37.86
N PRO A 165 -14.78 -11.11 38.04
CA PRO A 165 -14.18 -12.20 38.80
C PRO A 165 -14.48 -12.03 40.30
N ARG A 166 -14.94 -13.12 40.93
CA ARG A 166 -15.00 -13.29 42.38
C ARG A 166 -13.64 -13.72 42.92
#